data_AF-A0AAU8U862-F1
#
_entry.id   AF-A0AAU8U862-F1
#
_cell.length_a   1.000
_cell.length_b   1.000
_cell.length_c   1.000
_cell.angle_alpha   90.00
_cell.angle_beta   90.00
_cell.angle_gamma   90.00
#
_symmetry.space_group_name_H-M   'P 1'
#
loop_
_entity.id
_entity.type
_entity.pdbx_description
1 polymer ?
#
loop_
_entity_poly.entity_id
_entity_poly.type
_entity_poly.pdbx_seq_one_letter_code
_entity_poly.pdbx_strand_id
1 'polypeptide(L)'
;MSYQTPGVYVEESNALSLGIQSGQTAVPVFVGHFDAINNGAVPAVQCVRIDSWLSFTQQFASDSSQTFSIDYVSIDNKIVAHGTYLGAASVRMFIENGGGVCYVLPVNDFKKAIQYIGPAIDLCPDITLLCWCEHRSEDDDQSIVNELGKLTGSANSGGMQSRFLLIDAALKNNTVAVPAVVAPHHAAAYFPALRTAYRYTANIEAVVLKGFDKSSHKLRSLLNIKELRERCDDNLKKLSDAEVGVKKFAMDVKSAAEAEKITLEAFSWDTMFTSLHAIKDSVDTSDSDAVAKSYEKLKEKISEKTDSKTFKLLPAFKKLIDDYQTLCREEVLPDQELLKTVIKLANEPVVLRASVAMAGVYARTDRERGVWKAPANVELSSVTGLVAVDIGNKTVSDIRIDDVFNETLVKNKVNAIRAFSGRGHVVWGARTMAGPSETAWRYVSVRRLFSTVERDVQDALRVAIFEPNSQPTWVSVRLAISHYLHRLWQDKALTGATPAEAYFVRVGLHETMTEEDVNNGRMLVSIGLAAVRPAEFIVLQLTQDMGAT
;
A
#
# COMPACT_ATOMS: atom_id res chain seq x y z
N MET A 1 -23.87 62.38 -4.44
CA MET A 1 -24.63 62.77 -3.23
C MET A 1 -24.54 64.27 -3.06
N SER A 2 -25.61 64.95 -2.60
CA SER A 2 -25.53 66.37 -2.26
C SER A 2 -25.28 66.49 -0.76
N TYR A 3 -24.09 66.94 -0.37
CA TYR A 3 -23.81 67.32 1.02
C TYR A 3 -24.59 68.60 1.34
N GLN A 4 -25.45 68.57 2.36
CA GLN A 4 -26.40 69.65 2.66
C GLN A 4 -25.97 70.56 3.81
N THR A 5 -24.92 70.21 4.56
CA THR A 5 -24.44 71.03 5.68
C THR A 5 -22.91 71.19 5.66
N PRO A 6 -22.37 72.32 6.14
CA PRO A 6 -20.93 72.45 6.37
C PRO A 6 -20.52 71.53 7.54
N GLY A 7 -19.67 70.54 7.28
CA GLY A 7 -19.19 69.58 8.28
C GLY A 7 -18.09 68.68 7.73
N VAL A 8 -17.40 67.96 8.61
CA VAL A 8 -16.46 66.90 8.21
C VAL A 8 -17.26 65.61 8.05
N TYR A 9 -17.40 65.16 6.81
CA TYR A 9 -18.01 63.87 6.50
C TYR A 9 -16.90 62.84 6.36
N VAL A 10 -17.03 61.74 7.10
CA VAL A 10 -16.16 60.57 6.95
C VAL A 10 -16.97 59.53 6.20
N GLU A 11 -16.48 59.14 5.03
CA GLU A 11 -17.03 58.05 4.25
C GLU A 11 -16.00 56.92 4.19
N GLU A 12 -16.46 55.69 4.39
CA GLU A 12 -15.65 54.50 4.17
C GLU A 12 -15.87 54.03 2.72
N SER A 13 -14.99 54.45 1.81
CA SER A 13 -14.95 53.89 0.46
C SER A 13 -14.24 52.53 0.51
N ASN A 14 -15.00 51.44 0.58
CA ASN A 14 -14.45 50.09 0.53
C ASN A 14 -14.19 49.70 -0.93
N ALA A 15 -12.91 49.64 -1.32
CA ALA A 15 -12.49 49.04 -2.58
C ALA A 15 -12.35 47.51 -2.43
N LEU A 16 -12.59 46.77 -3.50
CA LEU A 16 -12.41 45.31 -3.52
C LEU A 16 -10.94 44.95 -3.21
N SER A 17 -10.70 44.31 -2.07
CA SER A 17 -9.38 43.83 -1.66
C SER A 17 -9.27 42.33 -1.96
N LEU A 18 -8.48 41.98 -2.97
CA LEU A 18 -8.18 40.59 -3.33
C LEU A 18 -6.75 40.23 -2.94
N GLY A 19 -6.61 39.20 -2.12
CA GLY A 19 -5.32 38.60 -1.76
C GLY A 19 -5.33 37.10 -2.03
N ILE A 20 -4.35 36.61 -2.77
CA ILE A 20 -4.18 35.18 -3.04
C ILE A 20 -3.26 34.59 -1.98
N GLN A 21 -3.80 33.72 -1.12
CA GLN A 21 -3.01 32.95 -0.16
C GLN A 21 -2.69 31.57 -0.76
N SER A 22 -1.46 31.10 -0.53
CA SER A 22 -1.12 29.71 -0.88
C SER A 22 -1.65 28.75 0.18
N GLY A 23 -2.47 27.80 -0.24
CA GLY A 23 -2.93 26.69 0.61
C GLY A 23 -1.88 25.57 0.74
N GLN A 24 -2.22 24.51 1.48
CA GLN A 24 -1.39 23.31 1.55
C GLN A 24 -1.30 22.63 0.16
N THR A 25 -0.09 22.31 -0.32
CA THR A 25 0.13 21.84 -1.71
C THR A 25 0.13 20.32 -1.87
N ALA A 26 0.23 19.58 -0.76
CA ALA A 26 0.38 18.13 -0.73
C ALA A 26 -0.40 17.54 0.46
N VAL A 27 -1.72 17.55 0.34
CA VAL A 27 -2.68 16.90 1.25
C VAL A 27 -3.19 15.63 0.58
N PRO A 28 -2.73 14.44 1.01
CA PRO A 28 -3.17 13.17 0.44
C PRO A 28 -4.46 12.66 1.09
N VAL A 29 -5.26 11.95 0.28
CA VAL A 29 -6.24 10.99 0.79
C VAL A 29 -5.73 9.56 0.60
N PHE A 30 -5.74 8.81 1.69
CA PHE A 30 -5.42 7.39 1.72
C PHE A 30 -6.71 6.59 1.67
N VAL A 31 -6.96 5.96 0.53
CA VAL A 31 -8.09 5.04 0.34
C VAL A 31 -7.57 3.63 0.60
N GLY A 32 -8.23 2.88 1.47
CA GLY A 32 -7.78 1.55 1.88
C GLY A 32 -8.58 1.01 3.05
N HIS A 33 -8.12 -0.07 3.65
CA HIS A 33 -8.80 -0.66 4.79
C HIS A 33 -8.28 -0.07 6.11
N PHE A 34 -9.20 0.40 6.96
CA PHE A 34 -8.86 1.03 8.24
C PHE A 34 -9.85 0.59 9.32
N ASP A 35 -9.31 -0.06 10.36
CA ASP A 35 -10.09 -0.54 11.50
C ASP A 35 -10.33 0.57 12.52
N ALA A 36 -11.56 0.76 12.96
CA ALA A 36 -11.92 1.69 14.02
C ALA A 36 -11.69 1.07 15.40
N ILE A 37 -11.17 1.83 16.38
CA ILE A 37 -10.84 1.29 17.72
C ILE A 37 -12.07 0.89 18.53
N ASN A 38 -13.24 1.51 18.32
CA ASN A 38 -14.33 1.48 19.31
C ASN A 38 -15.64 0.83 18.88
N ASN A 39 -15.73 0.01 17.81
CA ASN A 39 -17.02 -0.43 17.21
C ASN A 39 -18.01 0.72 16.91
N GLY A 40 -17.64 1.97 17.19
CA GLY A 40 -18.33 3.16 16.79
C GLY A 40 -18.23 3.20 15.29
N ALA A 41 -19.38 3.28 14.64
CA ALA A 41 -19.47 3.38 13.20
C ALA A 41 -18.62 4.57 12.75
N VAL A 42 -17.38 4.31 12.32
CA VAL A 42 -16.71 5.25 11.42
C VAL A 42 -17.66 5.33 10.23
N PRO A 43 -18.11 6.53 9.84
CA PRO A 43 -19.00 6.64 8.71
C PRO A 43 -18.29 6.00 7.52
N ALA A 44 -18.78 4.86 7.04
CA ALA A 44 -18.15 4.06 6.00
C ALA A 44 -18.09 4.79 4.63
N VAL A 45 -18.44 6.08 4.62
CA VAL A 45 -18.76 6.90 3.46
C VAL A 45 -18.14 8.31 3.61
N GLN A 46 -17.33 8.58 4.64
CA GLN A 46 -16.75 9.91 4.85
C GLN A 46 -15.23 9.88 4.99
N CYS A 47 -14.56 10.86 4.39
CA CYS A 47 -13.14 11.10 4.60
C CYS A 47 -12.92 11.67 6.01
N VAL A 48 -12.05 11.03 6.79
CA VAL A 48 -11.67 11.46 8.13
C VAL A 48 -10.35 12.21 8.06
N ARG A 49 -10.32 13.43 8.60
CA ARG A 49 -9.10 14.25 8.65
C ARG A 49 -8.20 13.77 9.79
N ILE A 50 -6.91 13.58 9.48
CA ILE A 50 -5.87 13.15 10.40
C ILE A 50 -4.73 14.18 10.36
N ASP A 51 -4.46 14.81 11.50
CA ASP A 51 -3.42 15.84 11.60
C ASP A 51 -2.06 15.29 12.07
N SER A 52 -2.05 14.14 12.76
CA SER A 52 -0.84 13.52 13.31
C SER A 52 -1.03 12.03 13.55
N TRP A 53 0.07 11.31 13.80
CA TRP A 53 0.02 9.90 14.18
C TRP A 53 -0.81 9.66 15.44
N LEU A 54 -0.71 10.56 16.44
CA LEU A 54 -1.52 10.45 17.65
C LEU A 54 -3.02 10.59 17.36
N SER A 55 -3.40 11.53 16.48
CA SER A 55 -4.79 11.67 16.03
C SER A 55 -5.28 10.42 15.30
N PHE A 56 -4.38 9.77 14.53
CA PHE A 56 -4.68 8.50 13.87
C PHE A 56 -4.94 7.40 14.89
N THR A 57 -4.02 7.17 15.84
CA THR A 57 -4.13 6.09 16.83
C THR A 57 -5.22 6.29 17.88
N GLN A 58 -5.86 7.46 17.93
CA GLN A 58 -7.06 7.70 18.74
C GLN A 58 -8.35 7.25 18.03
N GLN A 59 -8.36 7.25 16.70
CA GLN A 59 -9.56 6.99 15.88
C GLN A 59 -9.51 5.60 15.20
N PHE A 60 -8.33 5.22 14.73
CA PHE A 60 -8.06 4.00 13.99
C PHE A 60 -7.02 3.15 14.71
N ALA A 61 -7.14 1.83 14.56
CA ALA A 61 -6.16 0.91 15.11
C ALA A 61 -4.78 1.19 14.47
N SER A 62 -3.76 1.34 15.31
CA SER A 62 -2.37 1.50 14.86
C SER A 62 -1.85 0.27 14.13
N ASP A 63 -2.41 -0.87 14.54
CA ASP A 63 -2.07 -2.20 14.08
C ASP A 63 -3.34 -2.69 13.41
N SER A 64 -3.31 -2.87 12.08
CA SER A 64 -4.47 -3.45 11.40
C SER A 64 -4.73 -4.81 12.03
N SER A 65 -5.95 -5.01 12.51
CA SER A 65 -6.37 -6.30 13.04
C SER A 65 -6.33 -7.26 11.85
N GLN A 66 -5.28 -8.06 11.77
CA GLN A 66 -5.01 -8.82 10.56
C GLN A 66 -6.03 -9.93 10.45
N THR A 67 -6.98 -9.77 9.55
CA THR A 67 -7.83 -10.88 9.11
C THR A 67 -7.06 -11.63 8.02
N PHE A 68 -6.14 -12.51 8.40
CA PHE A 68 -5.48 -13.38 7.43
C PHE A 68 -6.48 -14.43 6.92
N SER A 69 -6.94 -14.30 5.68
CA SER A 69 -7.61 -15.40 4.99
C SER A 69 -6.54 -16.35 4.48
N ILE A 70 -6.30 -17.43 5.22
CA ILE A 70 -5.39 -18.49 4.78
C ILE A 70 -6.16 -19.49 3.95
N ASP A 71 -6.02 -19.42 2.62
CA ASP A 71 -6.60 -20.41 1.72
C ASP A 71 -5.66 -21.62 1.65
N TYR A 72 -6.11 -22.77 2.18
CA TYR A 72 -5.39 -24.04 2.04
C TYR A 72 -5.61 -24.60 0.64
N VAL A 73 -4.71 -24.31 -0.31
CA VAL A 73 -4.77 -24.89 -1.65
C VAL A 73 -4.03 -26.22 -1.64
N SER A 74 -4.75 -27.33 -1.87
CA SER A 74 -4.24 -28.70 -1.79
C SER A 74 -3.27 -29.09 -2.93
N ILE A 75 -2.90 -28.16 -3.78
CA ILE A 75 -1.98 -28.41 -4.90
C ILE A 75 -0.61 -27.94 -4.39
N ASP A 76 0.22 -28.90 -3.97
CA ASP A 76 1.61 -28.73 -3.50
C ASP A 76 1.85 -28.40 -2.01
N ASN A 77 0.90 -28.61 -1.09
CA ASN A 77 1.09 -28.38 0.36
C ASN A 77 1.58 -26.96 0.72
N LYS A 78 1.33 -25.96 -0.13
CA LYS A 78 1.73 -24.57 0.13
C LYS A 78 0.57 -23.78 0.70
N ILE A 79 0.76 -23.28 1.91
CA ILE A 79 -0.14 -22.34 2.56
C ILE A 79 0.07 -20.96 1.91
N VAL A 80 -0.99 -20.40 1.32
CA VAL A 80 -0.98 -19.05 0.77
C VAL A 80 -1.84 -18.17 1.66
N ALA A 81 -1.20 -17.21 2.35
CA ALA A 81 -1.94 -16.22 3.12
C ALA A 81 -2.36 -15.06 2.23
N HIS A 82 -3.66 -14.76 2.23
CA HIS A 82 -4.26 -13.63 1.55
C HIS A 82 -4.91 -12.70 2.58
N GLY A 83 -4.64 -11.40 2.47
CA GLY A 83 -5.35 -10.38 3.28
C GLY A 83 -4.52 -9.76 4.40
N THR A 84 -3.44 -9.06 4.04
CA THR A 84 -2.85 -8.06 4.95
C THR A 84 -3.41 -6.70 4.59
N TYR A 85 -4.10 -6.08 5.54
CA TYR A 85 -4.57 -4.70 5.39
C TYR A 85 -3.42 -3.74 5.65
N LEU A 86 -3.14 -2.89 4.67
CA LEU A 86 -1.95 -2.03 4.63
C LEU A 86 -2.22 -0.59 5.05
N GLY A 87 -3.49 -0.19 5.23
CA GLY A 87 -3.90 1.19 5.52
C GLY A 87 -3.13 1.86 6.67
N ALA A 88 -3.10 1.28 7.86
CA ALA A 88 -2.43 1.87 9.02
C ALA A 88 -0.91 2.04 8.82
N ALA A 89 -0.25 1.00 8.30
CA ALA A 89 1.17 1.05 7.96
C ALA A 89 1.47 2.08 6.86
N SER A 90 0.51 2.30 5.96
CA SER A 90 0.61 3.29 4.89
C SER A 90 0.63 4.72 5.45
N VAL A 91 -0.31 5.04 6.35
CA VAL A 91 -0.36 6.36 7.02
C VAL A 91 0.91 6.60 7.84
N ARG A 92 1.42 5.57 8.53
CA ARG A 92 2.69 5.66 9.25
C ARG A 92 3.86 6.01 8.33
N MET A 93 3.97 5.32 7.19
CA MET A 93 5.04 5.55 6.21
C MET A 93 5.00 6.98 5.64
N PHE A 94 3.79 7.49 5.37
CA PHE A 94 3.58 8.87 4.95
C PHE A 94 4.12 9.88 5.97
N ILE A 95 3.79 9.68 7.24
CA ILE A 95 4.22 10.58 8.34
C ILE A 95 5.73 10.56 8.50
N GLU A 96 6.35 9.38 8.45
CA GLU A 96 7.81 9.23 8.58
C GLU A 96 8.59 9.82 7.39
N ASN A 97 8.00 9.90 6.19
CA ASN A 97 8.65 10.43 4.98
C ASN A 97 8.39 11.92 4.71
N GLY A 98 7.66 12.62 5.59
CA GLY A 98 7.41 14.06 5.47
C GLY A 98 6.19 14.55 6.22
N GLY A 99 5.18 13.69 6.29
CA GLY A 99 3.92 13.92 6.99
C GLY A 99 3.22 15.23 6.64
N GLY A 100 2.16 15.49 7.37
CA GLY A 100 1.27 16.63 7.15
C GLY A 100 -0.15 16.22 7.48
N VAL A 101 -1.09 17.11 7.19
CA VAL A 101 -2.51 16.76 7.26
C VAL A 101 -2.80 15.76 6.13
N CYS A 102 -3.45 14.66 6.46
CA CYS A 102 -3.96 13.72 5.48
C CYS A 102 -5.43 13.38 5.76
N TYR A 103 -6.08 12.83 4.76
CA TYR A 103 -7.40 12.25 4.88
C TYR A 103 -7.32 10.74 4.76
N VAL A 104 -8.16 10.05 5.54
CA VAL A 104 -8.31 8.61 5.48
C VAL A 104 -9.72 8.30 5.04
N LEU A 105 -9.87 7.49 3.99
CA LEU A 105 -11.16 6.99 3.52
C LEU A 105 -11.22 5.47 3.78
N PRO A 106 -11.92 5.04 4.84
CA PRO A 106 -12.06 3.63 5.17
C PRO A 106 -12.93 2.89 4.14
N VAL A 107 -12.38 1.84 3.55
CA VAL A 107 -13.03 0.95 2.59
C VAL A 107 -13.10 -0.46 3.18
N ASN A 108 -14.31 -0.83 3.62
CA ASN A 108 -14.60 -2.17 4.15
C ASN A 108 -15.07 -3.14 3.06
N ASP A 109 -16.00 -2.69 2.22
CA ASP A 109 -16.53 -3.44 1.06
C ASP A 109 -16.21 -2.69 -0.24
N PHE A 110 -15.28 -3.25 -1.00
CA PHE A 110 -14.65 -2.61 -2.17
C PHE A 110 -15.66 -2.45 -3.32
N LYS A 111 -16.56 -3.42 -3.50
CA LYS A 111 -17.55 -3.35 -4.58
C LYS A 111 -18.56 -2.23 -4.34
N LYS A 112 -18.91 -2.00 -3.08
CA LYS A 112 -19.76 -0.86 -2.68
C LYS A 112 -18.98 0.46 -2.66
N ALA A 113 -17.68 0.40 -2.35
CA ALA A 113 -16.83 1.57 -2.22
C ALA A 113 -16.68 2.41 -3.47
N ILE A 114 -16.60 1.75 -4.64
CA ILE A 114 -16.49 2.43 -5.92
C ILE A 114 -17.59 3.49 -6.12
N GLN A 115 -18.79 3.29 -5.58
CA GLN A 115 -19.91 4.22 -5.74
C GLN A 115 -19.80 5.48 -4.89
N TYR A 116 -19.08 5.44 -3.76
CA TYR A 116 -19.02 6.57 -2.82
C TYR A 116 -17.66 7.25 -2.74
N ILE A 117 -16.59 6.67 -3.29
CA ILE A 117 -15.24 7.25 -3.24
C ILE A 117 -15.23 8.68 -3.82
N GLY A 118 -15.79 8.88 -5.01
CA GLY A 118 -15.85 10.19 -5.64
C GLY A 118 -16.57 11.25 -4.80
N PRO A 119 -17.87 11.03 -4.45
CA PRO A 119 -18.63 11.96 -3.61
C PRO A 119 -17.98 12.25 -2.25
N ALA A 120 -17.37 11.24 -1.60
CA ALA A 120 -16.73 11.42 -0.31
C ALA A 120 -15.48 12.33 -0.38
N ILE A 121 -14.70 12.21 -1.46
CA ILE A 121 -13.51 13.03 -1.68
C ILE A 121 -13.91 14.45 -2.12
N ASP A 122 -15.00 14.63 -2.88
CA ASP A 122 -15.50 15.94 -3.30
C ASP A 122 -16.00 16.82 -2.17
N LEU A 123 -16.44 16.23 -1.06
CA LEU A 123 -16.77 16.98 0.17
C LEU A 123 -15.54 17.58 0.86
N CYS A 124 -14.33 17.17 0.48
CA CYS A 124 -13.07 17.60 1.09
C CYS A 124 -12.21 18.37 0.06
N PRO A 125 -12.40 19.70 -0.04
CA PRO A 125 -11.75 20.52 -1.08
C PRO A 125 -10.22 20.60 -0.97
N ASP A 126 -9.68 20.37 0.24
CA ASP A 126 -8.25 20.47 0.51
C ASP A 126 -7.43 19.31 -0.08
N ILE A 127 -8.08 18.21 -0.48
CA ILE A 127 -7.41 17.01 -1.01
C ILE A 127 -6.77 17.33 -2.37
N THR A 128 -5.47 17.08 -2.46
CA THR A 128 -4.65 17.33 -3.67
C THR A 128 -4.01 16.06 -4.21
N LEU A 129 -3.68 15.10 -3.35
CA LEU A 129 -3.06 13.84 -3.76
C LEU A 129 -4.01 12.66 -3.49
N LEU A 130 -4.10 11.74 -4.45
CA LEU A 130 -4.93 10.54 -4.34
C LEU A 130 -4.02 9.31 -4.25
N CYS A 131 -4.18 8.49 -3.21
CA CYS A 131 -3.34 7.31 -2.97
C CYS A 131 -4.20 6.07 -2.68
N TRP A 132 -3.87 4.97 -3.35
CA TRP A 132 -4.42 3.64 -3.04
C TRP A 132 -3.44 2.84 -2.19
N CYS A 133 -3.90 2.30 -1.06
CA CYS A 133 -3.00 1.69 -0.06
C CYS A 133 -2.89 0.16 -0.18
N GLU A 134 -3.93 -0.53 -0.64
CA GLU A 134 -4.06 -1.99 -0.52
C GLU A 134 -3.52 -2.72 -1.76
N HIS A 135 -2.99 -3.94 -1.60
CA HIS A 135 -2.63 -4.80 -2.75
C HIS A 135 -3.67 -5.92 -2.90
N ARG A 136 -4.43 -5.91 -4.00
CA ARG A 136 -5.52 -6.87 -4.24
C ARG A 136 -5.35 -7.60 -5.57
N SER A 137 -6.44 -7.81 -6.30
CA SER A 137 -6.41 -8.30 -7.67
C SER A 137 -6.18 -7.13 -8.63
N GLU A 138 -5.69 -7.45 -9.82
CA GLU A 138 -5.49 -6.48 -10.91
C GLU A 138 -6.78 -5.72 -11.24
N ASP A 139 -7.91 -6.43 -11.32
CA ASP A 139 -9.21 -5.85 -11.68
C ASP A 139 -9.74 -4.90 -10.59
N ASP A 140 -9.58 -5.25 -9.31
CA ASP A 140 -9.99 -4.42 -8.19
C ASP A 140 -9.15 -3.14 -8.14
N ASP A 141 -7.83 -3.28 -8.25
CA ASP A 141 -6.90 -2.15 -8.24
C ASP A 141 -7.14 -1.21 -9.43
N GLN A 142 -7.36 -1.76 -10.63
CA GLN A 142 -7.66 -0.98 -11.83
C GLN A 142 -9.00 -0.23 -11.69
N SER A 143 -10.01 -0.86 -11.07
CA SER A 143 -11.32 -0.23 -10.84
C SER A 143 -11.22 0.97 -9.90
N ILE A 144 -10.43 0.86 -8.83
CA ILE A 144 -10.19 1.96 -7.89
C ILE A 144 -9.37 3.07 -8.54
N VAL A 145 -8.31 2.72 -9.26
CA VAL A 145 -7.48 3.69 -10.00
C VAL A 145 -8.33 4.44 -11.04
N ASN A 146 -9.26 3.77 -11.72
CA ASN A 146 -10.18 4.42 -12.65
C ASN A 146 -11.10 5.42 -11.95
N GLU A 147 -11.67 5.05 -10.80
CA GLU A 147 -12.56 5.94 -10.05
C GLU A 147 -11.81 7.16 -9.50
N LEU A 148 -10.64 6.96 -8.91
CA LEU A 148 -9.77 8.06 -8.47
C LEU A 148 -9.29 8.90 -9.68
N GLY A 149 -9.05 8.26 -10.82
CA GLY A 149 -8.64 8.91 -12.06
C GLY A 149 -9.71 9.87 -12.59
N LYS A 150 -11.01 9.59 -12.43
CA LYS A 150 -12.09 10.52 -12.79
C LYS A 150 -12.00 11.83 -12.00
N LEU A 151 -11.52 11.76 -10.76
CA LEU A 151 -11.33 12.93 -9.90
C LEU A 151 -10.12 13.79 -10.29
N THR A 152 -9.28 13.31 -11.22
CA THR A 152 -8.09 14.03 -11.69
C THR A 152 -8.29 14.82 -12.99
N GLY A 153 -9.44 14.69 -13.67
CA GLY A 153 -9.68 15.47 -14.88
C GLY A 153 -11.07 15.37 -15.51
N SER A 154 -11.75 16.51 -15.64
CA SER A 154 -12.24 17.07 -16.91
C SER A 154 -12.96 18.39 -16.63
N ALA A 155 -12.71 19.39 -17.49
CA ALA A 155 -13.37 20.70 -17.47
C ALA A 155 -14.92 20.65 -17.54
N ASN A 156 -15.49 19.48 -17.87
CA ASN A 156 -16.94 19.26 -18.05
C ASN A 156 -17.68 18.73 -16.81
N SER A 157 -16.97 18.40 -15.73
CA SER A 157 -17.57 18.03 -14.45
C SER A 157 -17.19 19.13 -13.46
N GLY A 158 -18.15 19.97 -13.07
CA GLY A 158 -17.95 21.20 -12.25
C GLY A 158 -17.35 21.02 -10.84
N GLY A 159 -16.57 19.96 -10.58
CA GLY A 159 -15.76 19.74 -9.39
C GLY A 159 -14.32 20.27 -9.53
N MET A 160 -13.62 20.39 -8.38
CA MET A 160 -12.28 21.00 -8.28
C MET A 160 -11.23 20.27 -9.14
N GLN A 161 -10.59 21.01 -10.04
CA GLN A 161 -9.82 20.48 -11.19
C GLN A 161 -8.33 20.27 -10.91
N SER A 162 -7.92 20.12 -9.65
CA SER A 162 -6.51 20.25 -9.25
C SER A 162 -5.97 19.09 -8.40
N ARG A 163 -6.46 17.86 -8.63
CA ARG A 163 -5.98 16.65 -7.94
C ARG A 163 -4.95 15.88 -8.76
N PHE A 164 -4.05 15.19 -8.08
CA PHE A 164 -2.96 14.43 -8.68
C PHE A 164 -2.91 13.00 -8.11
N LEU A 165 -2.95 12.01 -8.98
CA LEU A 165 -3.02 10.59 -8.62
C LEU A 165 -1.62 9.97 -8.56
N LEU A 166 -1.30 9.33 -7.44
CA LEU A 166 -0.10 8.51 -7.29
C LEU A 166 -0.48 7.05 -7.47
N ILE A 167 0.16 6.38 -8.43
CA ILE A 167 -0.09 4.96 -8.70
C ILE A 167 1.18 4.15 -8.57
N ASP A 168 1.00 2.85 -8.40
CA ASP A 168 2.08 1.87 -8.35
C ASP A 168 2.03 0.99 -9.59
N ALA A 169 3.20 0.73 -10.15
CA ALA A 169 3.35 -0.36 -11.12
C ALA A 169 3.68 -1.65 -10.37
N ALA A 170 3.30 -2.78 -10.95
CA ALA A 170 3.56 -4.11 -10.44
C ALA A 170 4.14 -4.98 -11.57
N LEU A 171 4.60 -6.19 -11.23
CA LEU A 171 4.89 -7.18 -12.26
C LEU A 171 3.62 -7.97 -12.60
N LYS A 172 3.50 -8.34 -13.86
CA LYS A 172 2.54 -9.30 -14.39
C LYS A 172 3.33 -10.29 -15.24
N ASN A 173 3.48 -11.52 -14.76
CA ASN A 173 4.27 -12.54 -15.44
C ASN A 173 5.67 -12.03 -15.79
N ASN A 174 6.38 -11.48 -14.80
CA ASN A 174 7.70 -10.82 -14.96
C ASN A 174 7.78 -9.57 -15.84
N THR A 175 6.65 -9.04 -16.36
CA THR A 175 6.64 -7.79 -17.14
C THR A 175 6.06 -6.65 -16.31
N VAL A 176 6.64 -5.45 -16.39
CA VAL A 176 6.11 -4.29 -15.67
C VAL A 176 4.75 -3.90 -16.25
N ALA A 177 3.72 -3.98 -15.41
CA ALA A 177 2.36 -3.57 -15.71
C ALA A 177 2.01 -2.31 -14.92
N VAL A 178 1.42 -1.34 -15.60
CA VAL A 178 1.00 -0.06 -15.03
C VAL A 178 -0.51 0.06 -15.20
N PRO A 179 -1.27 0.37 -14.14
CA PRO A 179 -2.70 0.63 -14.26
C PRO A 179 -3.00 1.74 -15.26
N ALA A 180 -4.02 1.56 -16.09
CA ALA A 180 -4.49 2.59 -17.01
C ALA A 180 -5.09 3.78 -16.24
N VAL A 181 -4.90 4.99 -16.74
CA VAL A 181 -5.37 6.23 -16.08
C VAL A 181 -6.10 7.13 -17.08
N VAL A 182 -7.16 7.79 -16.60
CA VAL A 182 -8.03 8.67 -17.41
C VAL A 182 -7.30 9.94 -17.85
N ALA A 183 -6.54 10.57 -16.95
CA ALA A 183 -5.78 11.80 -17.21
C ALA A 183 -4.28 11.60 -16.95
N PRO A 184 -3.49 11.14 -17.94
CA PRO A 184 -2.09 10.76 -17.72
C PRO A 184 -1.18 11.89 -17.23
N HIS A 185 -1.52 13.15 -17.51
CA HIS A 185 -0.75 14.30 -17.01
C HIS A 185 -0.90 14.49 -15.50
N HIS A 186 -2.04 14.11 -14.93
CA HIS A 186 -2.35 14.25 -13.52
C HIS A 186 -2.03 12.97 -12.73
N ALA A 187 -1.23 12.06 -13.31
CA ALA A 187 -0.82 10.83 -12.67
C ALA A 187 0.70 10.62 -12.73
N ALA A 188 1.25 9.99 -11.69
CA ALA A 188 2.63 9.49 -11.68
C ALA A 188 2.67 8.05 -11.16
N ALA A 189 3.33 7.18 -11.92
CA ALA A 189 3.54 5.79 -11.55
C ALA A 189 4.90 5.59 -10.90
N TYR A 190 4.95 4.73 -9.87
CA TYR A 190 6.18 4.40 -9.15
C TYR A 190 6.41 2.88 -9.09
N PHE A 191 7.68 2.49 -9.14
CA PHE A 191 8.14 1.11 -9.02
C PHE A 191 9.54 1.09 -8.41
N PRO A 192 9.94 0.08 -7.62
CA PRO A 192 9.16 -1.07 -7.13
C PRO A 192 8.41 -0.78 -5.82
N ALA A 193 7.70 -1.78 -5.30
CA ALA A 193 7.12 -1.73 -3.96
C ALA A 193 8.22 -1.78 -2.88
N LEU A 194 7.87 -1.38 -1.66
CA LEU A 194 8.81 -1.08 -0.60
C LEU A 194 8.67 -2.09 0.54
N ARG A 195 9.74 -2.84 0.81
CA ARG A 195 9.82 -3.64 2.04
C ARG A 195 10.22 -2.71 3.18
N THR A 196 9.39 -2.65 4.20
CA THR A 196 9.58 -1.74 5.33
C THR A 196 10.21 -2.45 6.53
N ALA A 197 10.73 -1.65 7.47
CA ALA A 197 11.16 -2.15 8.78
C ALA A 197 9.98 -2.52 9.69
N TYR A 198 8.74 -2.18 9.29
CA TYR A 198 7.56 -2.50 10.07
C TYR A 198 7.31 -3.99 10.06
N ARG A 199 6.85 -4.50 11.19
CA ARG A 199 6.41 -5.88 11.35
C ARG A 199 4.94 -5.88 11.68
N TYR A 200 4.28 -6.96 11.32
CA TYR A 200 2.92 -7.17 11.76
C TYR A 200 2.93 -7.50 13.26
N THR A 201 2.39 -6.60 14.07
CA THR A 201 2.02 -6.92 15.45
C THR A 201 0.72 -7.70 15.37
N ALA A 202 0.85 -9.02 15.22
CA ALA A 202 -0.31 -9.90 15.23
C ALA A 202 -1.03 -9.74 16.57
N ASN A 203 -2.19 -9.06 16.58
CA ASN A 203 -3.14 -9.23 17.66
C ASN A 203 -3.66 -10.66 17.55
N ILE A 204 -3.13 -11.52 18.41
CA ILE A 204 -3.31 -12.98 18.42
C ILE A 204 -4.81 -13.35 18.44
N GLU A 205 -5.66 -12.46 18.95
CA GLU A 205 -7.10 -12.66 19.09
C GLU A 205 -7.90 -12.35 17.81
N ALA A 206 -7.35 -11.59 16.85
CA ALA A 206 -8.07 -11.08 15.68
C ALA A 206 -7.81 -11.85 14.37
N VAL A 207 -6.87 -12.80 14.36
CA VAL A 207 -6.55 -13.58 13.16
C VAL A 207 -7.63 -14.63 12.92
N VAL A 208 -8.39 -14.45 11.84
CA VAL A 208 -9.50 -15.33 11.48
C VAL A 208 -9.09 -16.25 10.33
N LEU A 209 -8.87 -17.53 10.64
CA LEU A 209 -8.62 -18.54 9.62
C LEU A 209 -9.92 -18.88 8.87
N LYS A 210 -9.92 -18.74 7.54
CA LYS A 210 -11.04 -19.15 6.67
C LYS A 210 -10.58 -20.30 5.77
N GLY A 211 -11.26 -21.44 5.84
CA GLY A 211 -11.16 -22.48 4.81
C GLY A 211 -10.29 -23.71 5.12
N PHE A 212 -10.48 -24.35 6.27
CA PHE A 212 -9.93 -25.71 6.48
C PHE A 212 -11.02 -26.77 6.54
N ASP A 213 -11.12 -27.56 5.48
CA ASP A 213 -11.85 -28.83 5.48
C ASP A 213 -11.18 -29.80 4.51
N LYS A 214 -10.59 -30.87 5.05
CA LYS A 214 -9.88 -31.90 4.28
C LYS A 214 -10.82 -32.83 3.48
N SER A 215 -12.14 -32.70 3.61
CA SER A 215 -13.08 -33.69 3.05
C SER A 215 -14.31 -33.13 2.32
N SER A 216 -14.77 -31.91 2.57
CA SER A 216 -16.08 -31.46 2.05
C SER A 216 -16.23 -30.01 1.55
N HIS A 217 -15.15 -29.25 1.32
CA HIS A 217 -15.24 -27.84 0.88
C HIS A 217 -16.23 -27.00 1.73
N LYS A 218 -16.38 -27.29 3.03
CA LYS A 218 -17.25 -26.51 3.93
C LYS A 218 -16.47 -25.89 5.09
N LEU A 219 -16.64 -24.57 5.24
CA LEU A 219 -16.18 -23.76 6.36
C LEU A 219 -16.50 -24.44 7.70
N ARG A 220 -15.49 -25.00 8.37
CA ARG A 220 -15.54 -25.15 9.83
C ARG A 220 -15.04 -23.84 10.46
N SER A 221 -15.80 -23.42 11.46
CA SER A 221 -15.77 -22.15 12.20
C SER A 221 -14.44 -21.39 12.21
N LEU A 222 -14.56 -20.06 12.08
CA LEU A 222 -13.55 -19.04 12.40
C LEU A 222 -12.71 -19.52 13.59
N LEU A 223 -11.42 -19.81 13.37
CA LEU A 223 -10.50 -20.20 14.44
C LEU A 223 -9.52 -19.05 14.66
N ASN A 224 -9.39 -18.59 15.90
CA ASN A 224 -8.34 -17.62 16.28
C ASN A 224 -7.02 -18.35 16.62
N ILE A 225 -5.89 -17.64 16.65
CA ILE A 225 -4.56 -18.26 16.92
C ILE A 225 -4.50 -18.86 18.32
N LYS A 226 -5.22 -18.29 19.29
CA LYS A 226 -5.28 -18.80 20.66
C LYS A 226 -5.93 -20.19 20.70
N GLU A 227 -7.09 -20.34 20.06
CA GLU A 227 -7.80 -21.61 19.89
C GLU A 227 -6.96 -22.61 19.09
N LEU A 228 -6.23 -22.15 18.06
CA LEU A 228 -5.30 -23.01 17.31
C LEU A 228 -4.18 -23.52 18.22
N ARG A 229 -3.63 -22.66 19.09
CA ARG A 229 -2.56 -23.04 20.02
C ARG A 229 -3.06 -24.01 21.08
N GLU A 230 -4.24 -23.75 21.66
CA GLU A 230 -4.89 -24.66 22.59
C GLU A 230 -5.17 -26.02 21.94
N ARG A 231 -5.64 -26.02 20.68
CA ARG A 231 -5.86 -27.25 19.91
C ARG A 231 -4.55 -28.00 19.61
N CYS A 232 -3.47 -27.29 19.28
CA CYS A 232 -2.14 -27.88 19.11
C CYS A 232 -1.67 -28.55 20.41
N ASP A 233 -1.79 -27.86 21.54
CA ASP A 233 -1.37 -28.36 22.86
C ASP A 233 -2.20 -29.59 23.26
N ASP A 234 -3.51 -29.60 23.01
CA ASP A 234 -4.38 -30.74 23.29
C ASP A 234 -4.12 -31.92 22.35
N ASN A 235 -3.84 -31.68 21.07
CA ASN A 235 -3.45 -32.73 20.12
C ASN A 235 -2.07 -33.33 20.46
N LEU A 236 -1.12 -32.52 20.95
CA LEU A 236 0.16 -32.99 21.49
C LEU A 236 -0.02 -33.86 22.74
N LYS A 237 -0.95 -33.51 23.65
CA LYS A 237 -1.31 -34.36 24.79
C LYS A 237 -1.89 -35.69 24.34
N LYS A 238 -2.87 -35.70 23.43
CA LYS A 238 -3.45 -36.94 22.87
C LYS A 238 -2.37 -37.82 22.23
N LEU A 239 -1.41 -37.22 21.53
CA LEU A 239 -0.28 -37.93 20.94
C LEU A 239 0.59 -38.58 22.01
N SER A 240 0.89 -37.85 23.09
CA SER A 240 1.64 -38.40 24.23
C SER A 240 0.90 -39.52 24.96
N ASP A 241 -0.43 -39.41 25.11
CA ASP A 241 -1.27 -40.44 25.74
C ASP A 241 -1.32 -41.70 24.86
N ALA A 242 -1.43 -41.53 23.54
CA ALA A 242 -1.38 -42.63 22.59
C ALA A 242 -0.01 -43.33 22.60
N GLU A 243 1.10 -42.58 22.71
CA GLU A 243 2.45 -43.12 22.86
C GLU A 243 2.58 -43.96 24.15
N VAL A 244 2.04 -43.46 25.27
CA VAL A 244 1.98 -44.21 26.54
C VAL A 244 1.13 -45.47 26.39
N GLY A 245 0.01 -45.40 25.66
CA GLY A 245 -0.83 -46.54 25.34
C GLY A 245 -0.09 -47.64 24.56
N VAL A 246 0.67 -47.25 23.52
CA VAL A 246 1.52 -48.16 22.74
C VAL A 246 2.61 -48.78 23.62
N LYS A 247 3.26 -47.98 24.48
CA LYS A 247 4.26 -48.45 25.46
C LYS A 247 3.68 -49.44 26.46
N LYS A 248 2.48 -49.16 26.99
CA LYS A 248 1.79 -50.04 27.94
C LYS A 248 1.38 -51.35 27.29
N PHE A 249 0.79 -51.32 26.09
CA PHE A 249 0.45 -52.52 25.35
C PHE A 249 1.68 -53.38 25.04
N ALA A 250 2.80 -52.76 24.67
CA ALA A 250 4.08 -53.44 24.48
C ALA A 250 4.58 -54.14 25.77
N MET A 251 4.47 -53.48 26.93
CA MET A 251 4.83 -54.06 28.23
C MET A 251 3.88 -55.20 28.65
N ASP A 252 2.58 -55.07 28.39
CA ASP A 252 1.59 -56.12 28.69
C ASP A 252 1.85 -57.37 27.83
N VAL A 253 2.17 -57.19 26.54
CA VAL A 253 2.56 -58.29 25.63
C VAL A 253 3.85 -58.95 26.10
N LYS A 254 4.86 -58.16 26.52
CA LYS A 254 6.11 -58.69 27.08
C LYS A 254 5.86 -59.53 28.33
N SER A 255 5.03 -59.03 29.25
CA SER A 255 4.67 -59.71 30.49
C SER A 255 3.88 -61.01 30.24
N ALA A 256 2.96 -61.00 29.26
CA ALA A 256 2.20 -62.19 28.86
C ALA A 256 3.09 -63.26 28.21
N ALA A 257 4.04 -62.86 27.36
CA ALA A 257 5.00 -63.78 26.75
C ALA A 257 5.94 -64.43 27.78
N GLU A 258 6.38 -63.67 28.79
CA GLU A 258 7.18 -64.18 29.91
C GLU A 258 6.38 -65.18 30.76
N ALA A 259 5.09 -64.92 31.01
CA ALA A 259 4.20 -65.83 31.75
C ALA A 259 3.95 -67.17 31.02
N GLU A 260 3.87 -67.15 29.69
CA GLU A 260 3.68 -68.35 28.84
C GLU A 260 4.99 -69.08 28.48
N LYS A 261 6.15 -68.62 28.99
CA LYS A 261 7.51 -69.14 28.68
C LYS A 261 7.82 -69.15 27.18
N ILE A 262 7.36 -68.14 26.44
CA ILE A 262 7.64 -67.99 25.01
C ILE A 262 8.97 -67.25 24.85
N THR A 263 9.95 -67.87 24.21
CA THR A 263 11.21 -67.21 23.84
C THR A 263 10.99 -66.25 22.67
N LEU A 264 10.88 -64.95 22.97
CA LEU A 264 10.84 -63.86 21.97
C LEU A 264 12.25 -63.58 21.43
N GLU A 265 12.85 -64.51 20.68
CA GLU A 265 14.27 -64.41 20.26
C GLU A 265 14.57 -63.37 19.16
N ALA A 266 13.60 -62.57 18.71
CA ALA A 266 13.84 -61.65 17.60
C ALA A 266 13.42 -60.19 17.81
N PHE A 267 12.48 -59.85 18.70
CA PHE A 267 11.88 -58.51 18.71
C PHE A 267 12.53 -57.56 19.74
N SER A 268 13.28 -56.56 19.27
CA SER A 268 13.94 -55.55 20.11
C SER A 268 12.99 -54.38 20.40
N TRP A 269 12.39 -54.40 21.59
CA TRP A 269 11.47 -53.34 22.06
C TRP A 269 12.13 -51.96 22.15
N ASP A 270 13.41 -51.89 22.53
CA ASP A 270 14.14 -50.62 22.61
C ASP A 270 14.27 -49.94 21.24
N THR A 271 14.50 -50.73 20.20
CA THR A 271 14.59 -50.24 18.82
C THR A 271 13.24 -49.71 18.31
N MET A 272 12.15 -50.32 18.77
CA MET A 272 10.79 -49.87 18.47
C MET A 272 10.47 -48.56 19.19
N PHE A 273 10.75 -48.45 20.49
CA PHE A 273 10.53 -47.21 21.24
C PHE A 273 11.38 -46.05 20.72
N THR A 274 12.62 -46.33 20.30
CA THR A 274 13.48 -45.34 19.63
C THR A 274 12.85 -44.84 18.33
N SER A 275 12.19 -45.73 17.57
CA SER A 275 11.54 -45.37 16.32
C SER A 275 10.22 -44.60 16.55
N LEU A 276 9.49 -44.90 17.63
CA LEU A 276 8.31 -44.13 18.06
C LEU A 276 8.68 -42.72 18.54
N HIS A 277 9.78 -42.58 19.30
CA HIS A 277 10.33 -41.27 19.66
C HIS A 277 10.79 -40.50 18.42
N ALA A 278 11.46 -41.14 17.45
CA ALA A 278 11.84 -40.48 16.21
C ALA A 278 10.63 -39.97 15.39
N ILE A 279 9.50 -40.68 15.42
CA ILE A 279 8.24 -40.20 14.82
C ILE A 279 7.72 -38.97 15.56
N LYS A 280 7.77 -38.96 16.89
CA LYS A 280 7.37 -37.80 17.70
C LYS A 280 8.27 -36.58 17.46
N ASP A 281 9.58 -36.78 17.44
CA ASP A 281 10.56 -35.72 17.17
C ASP A 281 10.36 -35.12 15.76
N SER A 282 9.99 -35.95 14.78
CA SER A 282 9.68 -35.46 13.41
C SER A 282 8.31 -34.78 13.30
N VAL A 283 7.36 -35.09 14.18
CA VAL A 283 6.14 -34.31 14.34
C VAL A 283 6.48 -32.94 14.93
N ASP A 284 7.31 -32.84 15.98
CA ASP A 284 7.73 -31.56 16.57
C ASP A 284 8.46 -30.65 15.56
N THR A 285 9.21 -31.22 14.62
CA THR A 285 9.81 -30.46 13.51
C THR A 285 8.83 -30.15 12.36
N SER A 286 7.62 -30.72 12.37
CA SER A 286 6.57 -30.60 11.36
C SER A 286 7.02 -31.02 9.95
N ASP A 287 7.78 -32.11 9.86
CA ASP A 287 8.28 -32.67 8.60
C ASP A 287 7.44 -33.91 8.19
N SER A 288 6.48 -33.70 7.29
CA SER A 288 5.56 -34.75 6.83
C SER A 288 6.26 -35.91 6.11
N ASP A 289 7.35 -35.64 5.37
CA ASP A 289 8.13 -36.65 4.67
C ASP A 289 9.00 -37.47 5.65
N ALA A 290 9.55 -36.84 6.68
CA ALA A 290 10.29 -37.53 7.73
C ALA A 290 9.40 -38.44 8.58
N VAL A 291 8.17 -38.00 8.89
CA VAL A 291 7.17 -38.83 9.58
C VAL A 291 6.79 -40.04 8.72
N ALA A 292 6.56 -39.84 7.42
CA ALA A 292 6.28 -40.94 6.49
C ALA A 292 7.43 -41.96 6.41
N LYS A 293 8.68 -41.50 6.24
CA LYS A 293 9.86 -42.37 6.17
C LYS A 293 10.12 -43.12 7.49
N SER A 294 9.94 -42.46 8.62
CA SER A 294 10.13 -43.07 9.94
C SER A 294 9.05 -44.13 10.23
N TYR A 295 7.84 -43.90 9.74
CA TYR A 295 6.75 -44.86 9.81
C TYR A 295 6.96 -46.09 8.92
N GLU A 296 7.38 -45.91 7.67
CA GLU A 296 7.70 -47.04 6.78
C GLU A 296 8.82 -47.91 7.37
N LYS A 297 9.86 -47.29 7.95
CA LYS A 297 10.90 -48.01 8.69
C LYS A 297 10.36 -48.78 9.90
N LEU A 298 9.35 -48.27 10.58
CA LEU A 298 8.68 -48.96 11.68
C LEU A 298 7.88 -50.17 11.16
N LYS A 299 7.14 -50.01 10.05
CA LYS A 299 6.37 -51.09 9.41
C LYS A 299 7.27 -52.22 8.91
N GLU A 300 8.37 -51.89 8.24
CA GLU A 300 9.35 -52.85 7.73
C GLU A 300 9.93 -53.71 8.87
N LYS A 301 10.38 -53.07 9.96
CA LYS A 301 10.91 -53.76 11.15
C LYS A 301 9.88 -54.64 11.87
N ILE A 302 8.60 -54.27 11.83
CA ILE A 302 7.51 -55.10 12.36
C ILE A 302 7.27 -56.31 11.46
N SER A 303 7.48 -56.20 10.15
CA SER A 303 7.23 -57.29 9.18
C SER A 303 8.34 -58.34 9.13
N GLU A 304 9.62 -57.94 9.25
CA GLU A 304 10.79 -58.83 9.08
C GLU A 304 10.98 -59.88 10.19
N LYS A 305 10.29 -59.77 11.32
CA LYS A 305 10.56 -60.56 12.54
C LYS A 305 9.36 -61.32 13.10
N THR A 306 8.32 -61.55 12.30
CA THR A 306 7.07 -62.15 12.79
C THR A 306 7.03 -63.67 12.57
N ASP A 307 7.39 -64.47 13.58
CA ASP A 307 7.12 -65.91 13.58
C ASP A 307 5.64 -66.20 13.90
N SER A 308 5.08 -67.20 13.19
CA SER A 308 3.66 -67.60 13.14
C SER A 308 3.01 -67.97 14.50
N LYS A 309 3.80 -68.18 15.56
CA LYS A 309 3.31 -68.49 16.91
C LYS A 309 3.13 -67.25 17.80
N THR A 310 3.65 -66.09 17.40
CA THR A 310 3.57 -64.86 18.19
C THR A 310 2.23 -64.15 17.96
N PHE A 311 1.25 -64.56 18.77
CA PHE A 311 0.16 -63.74 19.30
C PHE A 311 -1.03 -63.31 18.41
N LYS A 312 -2.24 -63.69 18.88
CA LYS A 312 -3.56 -63.09 18.51
C LYS A 312 -3.64 -61.56 18.66
N LEU A 313 -2.65 -60.92 19.27
CA LEU A 313 -2.57 -59.48 19.57
C LEU A 313 -1.88 -58.65 18.48
N LEU A 314 -1.21 -59.27 17.49
CA LEU A 314 -0.54 -58.55 16.40
C LEU A 314 -1.48 -57.66 15.56
N PRO A 315 -2.73 -58.08 15.24
CA PRO A 315 -3.68 -57.21 14.53
C PRO A 315 -4.11 -56.00 15.37
N ALA A 316 -4.28 -56.18 16.69
CA ALA A 316 -4.63 -55.10 17.61
C ALA A 316 -3.48 -54.08 17.74
N PHE A 317 -2.24 -54.57 17.74
CA PHE A 317 -1.05 -53.72 17.78
C PHE A 317 -0.83 -52.93 16.50
N LYS A 318 -0.98 -53.58 15.33
CA LYS A 318 -0.93 -52.90 14.03
C LYS A 318 -1.99 -51.81 13.94
N LYS A 319 -3.22 -52.10 14.40
CA LYS A 319 -4.29 -51.12 14.48
C LYS A 319 -3.91 -49.93 15.36
N LEU A 320 -3.35 -50.16 16.55
CA LEU A 320 -2.94 -49.07 17.45
C LEU A 320 -1.85 -48.16 16.84
N ILE A 321 -0.94 -48.75 16.06
CA ILE A 321 0.12 -48.02 15.34
C ILE A 321 -0.44 -47.26 14.14
N ASP A 322 -1.36 -47.85 13.37
CA ASP A 322 -2.06 -47.16 12.27
C ASP A 322 -2.95 -46.02 12.83
N ASP A 323 -3.61 -46.21 13.98
CA ASP A 323 -4.37 -45.17 14.69
C ASP A 323 -3.44 -44.02 15.14
N TYR A 324 -2.25 -44.34 15.69
CA TYR A 324 -1.21 -43.34 16.05
C TYR A 324 -0.71 -42.57 14.83
N GLN A 325 -0.50 -43.25 13.69
CA GLN A 325 -0.09 -42.60 12.44
C GLN A 325 -1.20 -41.68 11.89
N THR A 326 -2.45 -42.13 11.97
CA THR A 326 -3.61 -41.37 11.53
C THR A 326 -3.74 -40.09 12.36
N LEU A 327 -3.60 -40.20 13.69
CA LEU A 327 -3.57 -39.04 14.60
C LEU A 327 -2.44 -38.06 14.23
N CYS A 328 -1.24 -38.56 13.94
CA CYS A 328 -0.11 -37.72 13.52
C CYS A 328 -0.43 -36.96 12.21
N ARG A 329 -0.87 -37.66 11.16
CA ARG A 329 -1.05 -37.09 9.80
C ARG A 329 -2.32 -36.25 9.65
N GLU A 330 -3.40 -36.64 10.30
CA GLU A 330 -4.71 -36.03 10.09
C GLU A 330 -5.00 -34.90 11.06
N GLU A 331 -4.54 -35.01 12.32
CA GLU A 331 -4.82 -34.01 13.38
C GLU A 331 -3.59 -33.15 13.75
N VAL A 332 -2.45 -33.75 14.09
CA VAL A 332 -1.33 -33.01 14.73
C VAL A 332 -0.49 -32.20 13.73
N LEU A 333 -0.04 -32.83 12.64
CA LEU A 333 0.83 -32.20 11.62
C LEU A 333 0.22 -30.94 10.98
N PRO A 334 -1.05 -30.95 10.52
CA PRO A 334 -1.65 -29.79 9.86
C PRO A 334 -1.74 -28.56 10.76
N ASP A 335 -2.08 -28.78 12.04
CA ASP A 335 -2.23 -27.70 13.02
C ASP A 335 -0.87 -27.05 13.34
N GLN A 336 0.19 -27.86 13.49
CA GLN A 336 1.53 -27.34 13.72
C GLN A 336 2.14 -26.64 12.49
N GLU A 337 1.95 -27.18 11.28
CA GLU A 337 2.37 -26.51 10.04
C GLU A 337 1.66 -25.16 9.88
N LEU A 338 0.37 -25.12 10.18
CA LEU A 338 -0.43 -23.91 10.11
C LEU A 338 0.01 -22.88 11.17
N LEU A 339 0.28 -23.30 12.41
CA LEU A 339 0.81 -22.42 13.46
C LEU A 339 2.19 -21.85 13.09
N LYS A 340 3.12 -22.69 12.60
CA LYS A 340 4.45 -22.24 12.14
C LYS A 340 4.33 -21.23 11.01
N THR A 341 3.40 -21.44 10.09
CA THR A 341 3.18 -20.54 8.95
C THR A 341 2.60 -19.20 9.38
N VAL A 342 1.63 -19.20 10.29
CA VAL A 342 1.05 -17.98 10.86
C VAL A 342 2.11 -17.17 11.62
N ILE A 343 2.94 -17.82 12.44
CA ILE A 343 4.04 -17.16 13.17
C ILE A 343 5.08 -16.58 12.21
N LYS A 344 5.38 -17.30 11.11
CA LYS A 344 6.29 -16.81 10.08
C LYS A 344 5.72 -15.56 9.42
N LEU A 345 4.45 -15.59 8.99
CA LEU A 345 3.77 -14.45 8.36
C LEU A 345 3.70 -13.24 9.29
N ALA A 346 3.44 -13.44 10.59
CA ALA A 346 3.44 -12.36 11.58
C ALA A 346 4.83 -11.69 11.70
N ASN A 347 5.91 -12.44 11.48
CA ASN A 347 7.27 -11.92 11.52
C ASN A 347 7.79 -11.40 10.18
N GLU A 348 7.04 -11.56 9.09
CA GLU A 348 7.44 -11.02 7.80
C GLU A 348 7.32 -9.49 7.77
N PRO A 349 8.27 -8.79 7.12
CA PRO A 349 8.23 -7.35 7.00
C PRO A 349 7.06 -6.91 6.13
N VAL A 350 6.42 -5.81 6.51
CA VAL A 350 5.29 -5.25 5.74
C VAL A 350 5.81 -4.72 4.40
N VAL A 351 5.21 -5.17 3.31
CA VAL A 351 5.45 -4.64 1.96
C VAL A 351 4.38 -3.62 1.64
N LEU A 352 4.80 -2.37 1.39
CA LEU A 352 3.92 -1.26 1.08
C LEU A 352 4.10 -0.80 -0.36
N ARG A 353 3.03 -0.18 -0.88
CA ARG A 353 3.04 0.55 -2.14
C ARG A 353 3.99 1.75 -2.06
N ALA A 354 4.68 2.05 -3.16
CA ALA A 354 5.57 3.19 -3.28
C ALA A 354 4.81 4.53 -3.30
N SER A 355 3.61 4.57 -3.86
CA SER A 355 2.75 5.76 -3.93
C SER A 355 2.53 6.41 -2.56
N VAL A 356 2.36 5.59 -1.52
CA VAL A 356 2.19 6.03 -0.14
C VAL A 356 3.42 6.77 0.39
N ALA A 357 4.61 6.18 0.20
CA ALA A 357 5.86 6.83 0.57
C ALA A 357 6.08 8.14 -0.21
N MET A 358 5.72 8.11 -1.50
CA MET A 358 5.82 9.26 -2.39
C MET A 358 4.92 10.42 -1.97
N ALA A 359 3.72 10.15 -1.43
CA ALA A 359 2.89 11.20 -0.86
C ALA A 359 3.62 11.97 0.26
N GLY A 360 4.38 11.25 1.10
CA GLY A 360 5.19 11.84 2.16
C GLY A 360 6.36 12.65 1.59
N VAL A 361 7.06 12.10 0.59
CA VAL A 361 8.16 12.78 -0.10
C VAL A 361 7.68 14.06 -0.80
N TYR A 362 6.48 14.07 -1.39
CA TYR A 362 5.88 15.25 -1.99
C TYR A 362 5.63 16.31 -0.92
N ALA A 363 4.99 15.94 0.19
CA ALA A 363 4.73 16.87 1.30
C ALA A 363 6.02 17.47 1.90
N ARG A 364 7.06 16.65 2.06
CA ARG A 364 8.38 17.12 2.51
C ARG A 364 9.03 18.06 1.51
N THR A 365 9.10 17.66 0.24
CA THR A 365 9.77 18.44 -0.82
C THR A 365 9.10 19.79 -1.01
N ASP A 366 7.77 19.81 -1.01
CA ASP A 366 6.99 21.03 -1.17
C ASP A 366 7.23 22.01 -0.01
N ARG A 367 7.26 21.51 1.23
CA ARG A 367 7.51 22.32 2.43
C ARG A 367 8.92 22.91 2.45
N GLU A 368 9.91 22.12 2.02
CA GLU A 368 11.32 22.52 2.09
C GLU A 368 11.76 23.37 0.90
N ARG A 369 11.24 23.10 -0.30
CA ARG A 369 11.75 23.71 -1.55
C ARG A 369 10.67 24.14 -2.55
N GLY A 370 9.39 24.06 -2.17
CA GLY A 370 8.27 24.45 -3.01
C GLY A 370 7.87 23.39 -4.04
N VAL A 371 6.61 23.49 -4.51
CA VAL A 371 5.98 22.55 -5.44
C VAL A 371 6.67 22.48 -6.82
N TRP A 372 7.38 23.54 -7.20
CA TRP A 372 8.14 23.63 -8.46
C TRP A 372 9.41 22.77 -8.46
N LYS A 373 9.83 22.24 -7.30
CA LYS A 373 10.96 21.32 -7.24
C LYS A 373 10.51 19.88 -7.49
N ALA A 374 11.21 19.20 -8.40
CA ALA A 374 10.99 17.77 -8.63
C ALA A 374 11.20 16.94 -7.33
N PRO A 375 10.23 16.09 -6.93
CA PRO A 375 10.29 15.21 -5.76
C PRO A 375 11.09 13.93 -6.04
N ALA A 376 12.28 14.11 -6.62
CA ALA A 376 13.25 13.05 -6.92
C ALA A 376 14.62 13.44 -6.37
N ASN A 377 15.53 12.45 -6.35
CA ASN A 377 16.82 12.51 -5.67
C ASN A 377 16.65 12.71 -4.14
N VAL A 378 15.61 12.07 -3.58
CA VAL A 378 15.25 12.12 -2.15
C VAL A 378 15.28 10.69 -1.60
N GLU A 379 15.91 10.51 -0.43
CA GLU A 379 15.98 9.24 0.27
C GLU A 379 14.66 8.93 1.01
N LEU A 380 14.26 7.66 0.98
CA LEU A 380 13.10 7.14 1.68
C LEU A 380 13.49 6.64 3.06
N SER A 381 12.70 7.04 4.07
CA SER A 381 12.83 6.59 5.44
C SER A 381 12.07 5.28 5.65
N SER A 382 12.57 4.43 6.55
CA SER A 382 11.95 3.17 6.99
C SER A 382 11.78 2.09 5.92
N VAL A 383 12.53 2.20 4.82
CA VAL A 383 12.63 1.18 3.76
C VAL A 383 13.88 0.33 3.99
N THR A 384 13.70 -0.99 4.10
CA THR A 384 14.81 -1.95 4.24
C THR A 384 15.19 -2.56 2.90
N GLY A 385 14.26 -2.66 1.95
CA GLY A 385 14.52 -3.27 0.64
C GLY A 385 13.49 -2.91 -0.41
N LEU A 386 13.83 -3.22 -1.66
CA LEU A 386 12.99 -3.00 -2.84
C LEU A 386 12.48 -4.35 -3.34
N VAL A 387 11.17 -4.45 -3.55
CA VAL A 387 10.51 -5.72 -3.89
C VAL A 387 9.59 -5.58 -5.08
N ALA A 388 9.69 -6.54 -6.00
CA ALA A 388 8.73 -6.69 -7.07
C ALA A 388 7.58 -7.56 -6.58
N VAL A 389 6.36 -7.02 -6.69
CA VAL A 389 5.14 -7.78 -6.45
C VAL A 389 4.59 -8.22 -7.80
N ASP A 390 4.55 -9.53 -8.05
CA ASP A 390 3.97 -10.12 -9.27
C ASP A 390 2.53 -10.55 -8.98
N ILE A 391 1.58 -9.81 -9.55
CA ILE A 391 0.14 -10.05 -9.35
C ILE A 391 -0.27 -11.36 -10.06
N GLY A 392 0.36 -11.68 -11.19
CA GLY A 392 0.03 -12.88 -11.98
C GLY A 392 0.50 -14.16 -11.31
N ASN A 393 1.75 -14.15 -10.82
CA ASN A 393 2.34 -15.29 -10.13
C ASN A 393 2.03 -15.33 -8.62
N LYS A 394 1.42 -14.27 -8.07
CA LYS A 394 1.18 -14.08 -6.63
C LYS A 394 2.46 -14.24 -5.80
N THR A 395 3.57 -13.72 -6.30
CA THR A 395 4.88 -13.78 -5.65
C THR A 395 5.41 -12.41 -5.29
N VAL A 396 6.25 -12.36 -4.26
CA VAL A 396 7.03 -11.18 -3.89
C VAL A 396 8.50 -11.58 -3.90
N SER A 397 9.31 -10.85 -4.67
CA SER A 397 10.75 -11.12 -4.79
C SER A 397 11.57 -9.84 -4.66
N ASP A 398 12.80 -9.96 -4.16
CA ASP A 398 13.73 -8.84 -4.11
C ASP A 398 14.12 -8.43 -5.53
N ILE A 399 14.16 -7.12 -5.78
CA ILE A 399 14.50 -6.59 -7.09
C ILE A 399 15.55 -5.49 -6.98
N ARG A 400 16.49 -5.49 -7.93
CA ARG A 400 17.46 -4.41 -8.11
C ARG A 400 17.16 -3.69 -9.42
N ILE A 401 17.08 -2.37 -9.34
CA ILE A 401 16.87 -1.49 -10.49
C ILE A 401 18.23 -0.98 -11.00
N ASP A 402 18.79 -1.68 -11.97
CA ASP A 402 19.95 -1.22 -12.74
C ASP A 402 19.54 -0.18 -13.80
N ASP A 403 20.52 0.32 -14.55
CA ASP A 403 20.25 1.38 -15.54
C ASP A 403 19.45 0.87 -16.74
N VAL A 404 19.64 -0.38 -17.16
CA VAL A 404 18.91 -1.00 -18.28
C VAL A 404 17.44 -1.19 -17.94
N PHE A 405 17.17 -1.71 -16.74
CA PHE A 405 15.81 -1.87 -16.26
C PHE A 405 15.14 -0.52 -15.99
N ASN A 406 15.90 0.46 -15.47
CA ASN A 406 15.40 1.84 -15.33
C ASN A 406 15.02 2.45 -16.69
N GLU A 407 15.80 2.24 -17.74
CA GLU A 407 15.44 2.68 -19.09
C GLU A 407 14.11 2.08 -19.56
N THR A 408 13.89 0.79 -19.26
CA THR A 408 12.62 0.10 -19.53
C THR A 408 11.46 0.72 -18.76
N LEU A 409 11.65 1.02 -17.47
CA LEU A 409 10.64 1.70 -16.64
C LEU A 409 10.29 3.09 -17.19
N VAL A 410 11.30 3.86 -17.60
CA VAL A 410 11.12 5.20 -18.18
C VAL A 410 10.34 5.14 -19.50
N LYS A 411 10.61 4.14 -20.36
CA LYS A 411 9.82 3.89 -21.59
C LYS A 411 8.37 3.56 -21.28
N ASN A 412 8.14 2.84 -20.19
CA ASN A 412 6.81 2.52 -19.66
C ASN A 412 6.19 3.65 -18.82
N LYS A 413 6.82 4.83 -18.76
CA LYS A 413 6.34 6.02 -18.02
C LYS A 413 6.22 5.81 -16.51
N VAL A 414 7.13 5.00 -15.96
CA VAL A 414 7.21 4.68 -14.53
C VAL A 414 8.47 5.31 -13.94
N ASN A 415 8.33 5.91 -12.77
CA ASN A 415 9.43 6.45 -11.99
C ASN A 415 10.04 5.35 -11.11
N ALA A 416 11.34 5.15 -11.23
CA ALA A 416 12.04 4.16 -10.41
C ALA A 416 12.38 4.68 -9.01
N ILE A 417 12.33 3.79 -8.03
CA ILE A 417 13.03 3.91 -6.75
C ILE A 417 14.22 2.97 -6.81
N ARG A 418 15.41 3.47 -6.47
CA ARG A 418 16.68 2.76 -6.66
C ARG A 418 17.47 2.72 -5.35
N ALA A 419 18.16 1.62 -5.12
CA ALA A 419 19.10 1.49 -4.01
C ALA A 419 20.50 1.96 -4.46
N PHE A 420 21.10 2.88 -3.71
CA PHE A 420 22.46 3.36 -3.94
C PHE A 420 23.32 3.10 -2.69
N SER A 421 24.54 2.59 -2.90
CA SER A 421 25.51 2.41 -1.83
C SER A 421 25.80 3.76 -1.14
N GLY A 422 25.62 3.81 0.19
CA GLY A 422 25.86 5.01 1.00
C GLY A 422 24.78 6.08 0.97
N ARG A 423 23.69 5.91 0.19
CA ARG A 423 22.56 6.85 0.11
C ARG A 423 21.18 6.20 0.35
N GLY A 424 21.16 4.92 0.69
CA GLY A 424 19.93 4.17 0.93
C GLY A 424 19.07 4.01 -0.33
N HIS A 425 17.75 4.05 -0.13
CA HIS A 425 16.75 3.92 -1.19
C HIS A 425 16.28 5.30 -1.62
N VAL A 426 16.53 5.65 -2.88
CA VAL A 426 16.33 7.00 -3.41
C VAL A 426 15.31 6.98 -4.53
N VAL A 427 14.39 7.94 -4.50
CA VAL A 427 13.45 8.19 -5.60
C VAL A 427 14.23 8.74 -6.80
N TRP A 428 14.16 8.07 -7.95
CA TRP A 428 15.01 8.34 -9.11
C TRP A 428 14.24 8.71 -10.39
N GLY A 429 13.02 9.21 -10.24
CA GLY A 429 12.21 9.72 -11.36
C GLY A 429 11.18 10.75 -10.91
N ALA A 430 10.85 11.69 -11.79
CA ALA A 430 9.85 12.74 -11.54
C ALA A 430 9.00 13.05 -12.79
N ARG A 431 8.74 12.03 -13.62
CA ARG A 431 7.91 12.12 -14.81
C ARG A 431 6.44 11.81 -14.48
N THR A 432 5.52 12.43 -15.20
CA THR A 432 4.11 12.03 -15.21
C THR A 432 3.90 10.86 -16.18
N MET A 433 2.67 10.37 -16.28
CA MET A 433 2.30 9.37 -17.29
C MET A 433 1.98 9.96 -18.67
N ALA A 434 2.31 11.24 -18.91
CA ALA A 434 2.14 11.89 -20.20
C ALA A 434 2.79 11.10 -21.36
N GLY A 435 2.21 11.19 -22.55
CA GLY A 435 2.80 10.60 -23.76
C GLY A 435 4.21 11.15 -24.04
N PRO A 436 5.08 10.39 -24.74
CA PRO A 436 6.43 10.84 -25.08
C PRO A 436 6.44 12.13 -25.92
N SER A 437 5.41 12.34 -26.76
CA SER A 437 5.19 13.55 -27.56
C SER A 437 4.76 14.77 -26.73
N GLU A 438 4.24 14.56 -25.53
CA GLU A 438 3.62 15.60 -24.70
C GLU A 438 4.62 16.22 -23.74
N THR A 439 5.54 17.01 -24.31
CA THR A 439 6.69 17.56 -23.59
C THR A 439 6.32 18.62 -22.54
N ALA A 440 5.18 19.30 -22.70
CA ALA A 440 4.74 20.36 -21.79
C ALA A 440 4.42 19.83 -20.38
N TRP A 441 3.77 18.67 -20.30
CA TRP A 441 3.28 18.07 -19.05
C TRP A 441 4.11 16.86 -18.60
N ARG A 442 5.32 16.70 -19.14
CA ARG A 442 6.19 15.55 -18.88
C ARG A 442 6.60 15.41 -17.41
N TYR A 443 6.76 16.51 -16.68
CA TYR A 443 7.31 16.52 -15.33
C TYR A 443 6.25 16.78 -14.27
N VAL A 444 6.35 16.03 -13.16
CA VAL A 444 5.47 16.15 -12.00
C VAL A 444 5.48 17.56 -11.43
N SER A 445 6.67 18.15 -11.24
CA SER A 445 6.80 19.49 -10.66
C SER A 445 6.13 20.57 -11.50
N VAL A 446 6.21 20.46 -12.83
CA VAL A 446 5.54 21.38 -13.75
C VAL A 446 4.03 21.24 -13.62
N ARG A 447 3.48 20.02 -13.75
CA ARG A 447 2.03 19.82 -13.65
C ARG A 447 1.48 20.27 -12.29
N ARG A 448 2.16 19.92 -11.19
CA ARG A 448 1.71 20.27 -9.84
C ARG A 448 1.80 21.77 -9.56
N LEU A 449 2.80 22.47 -10.11
CA LEU A 449 2.87 23.93 -10.04
C LEU A 449 1.64 24.57 -10.70
N PHE A 450 1.30 24.17 -11.92
CA PHE A 450 0.10 24.67 -12.61
C PHE A 450 -1.18 24.36 -11.84
N SER A 451 -1.35 23.14 -11.35
CA SER A 451 -2.53 22.76 -10.55
C SER A 451 -2.61 23.55 -9.24
N THR A 452 -1.49 23.88 -8.60
CA THR A 452 -1.46 24.71 -7.39
C THR A 452 -1.85 26.15 -7.69
N VAL A 453 -1.29 26.73 -8.76
CA VAL A 453 -1.64 28.10 -9.19
C VAL A 453 -3.12 28.20 -9.55
N GLU A 454 -3.63 27.23 -10.31
CA GLU A 454 -5.04 27.16 -10.70
C GLU A 454 -5.97 27.14 -9.49
N ARG A 455 -5.71 26.26 -8.52
CA ARG A 455 -6.49 26.15 -7.29
C ARG A 455 -6.44 27.44 -6.46
N ASP A 456 -5.24 27.94 -6.16
CA ASP A 456 -5.07 29.11 -5.30
C ASP A 456 -5.71 30.36 -5.93
N VAL A 457 -5.60 30.53 -7.26
CA VAL A 457 -6.28 31.60 -8.01
C VAL A 457 -7.79 31.40 -8.01
N GLN A 458 -8.29 30.18 -8.26
CA GLN A 458 -9.72 29.89 -8.25
C GLN A 458 -10.35 30.23 -6.90
N ASP A 459 -9.70 29.85 -5.79
CA ASP A 459 -10.18 30.10 -4.44
C ASP A 459 -10.18 31.60 -4.11
N ALA A 460 -9.15 32.34 -4.50
CA ALA A 460 -9.09 33.78 -4.29
C ALA A 460 -10.11 34.57 -5.11
N LEU A 461 -10.40 34.13 -6.35
CA LEU A 461 -11.37 34.79 -7.21
C LEU A 461 -12.83 34.51 -6.82
N ARG A 462 -13.11 33.59 -5.89
CA ARG A 462 -14.48 33.38 -5.39
C ARG A 462 -15.10 34.64 -4.80
N VAL A 463 -14.28 35.53 -4.21
CA VAL A 463 -14.75 36.81 -3.64
C VAL A 463 -15.19 37.79 -4.74
N ALA A 464 -14.66 37.67 -5.96
CA ALA A 464 -15.04 38.51 -7.09
C ALA A 464 -16.33 38.05 -7.79
N ILE A 465 -16.92 36.92 -7.39
CA ILE A 465 -18.19 36.44 -7.94
C ILE A 465 -19.29 37.42 -7.50
N PHE A 466 -20.11 37.87 -8.45
CA PHE A 466 -21.17 38.88 -8.29
C PHE A 466 -20.69 40.34 -8.10
N GLU A 467 -19.39 40.61 -8.18
CA GLU A 467 -18.90 41.98 -8.30
C GLU A 467 -19.28 42.58 -9.67
N PRO A 468 -19.46 43.90 -9.79
CA PRO A 468 -19.78 44.55 -11.07
C PRO A 468 -18.71 44.21 -12.14
N ASN A 469 -19.13 43.62 -13.27
CA ASN A 469 -18.25 43.25 -14.37
C ASN A 469 -17.77 44.49 -15.15
N SER A 470 -16.81 45.22 -14.56
CA SER A 470 -16.34 46.52 -15.02
C SER A 470 -14.83 46.69 -14.82
N GLN A 471 -14.25 47.71 -15.45
CA GLN A 471 -12.80 47.97 -15.44
C GLN A 471 -12.15 47.94 -14.03
N PRO A 472 -12.73 48.54 -12.97
CA PRO A 472 -12.13 48.48 -11.63
C PRO A 472 -11.98 47.05 -11.08
N THR A 473 -12.97 46.19 -11.30
CA THR A 473 -12.94 44.78 -10.91
C THR A 473 -11.86 44.02 -11.69
N TRP A 474 -11.77 44.25 -13.00
CA TRP A 474 -10.75 43.62 -13.86
C TRP A 474 -9.34 44.00 -13.43
N VAL A 475 -9.10 45.27 -13.12
CA VAL A 475 -7.80 45.75 -12.64
C VAL A 475 -7.45 45.11 -11.30
N SER A 476 -8.41 45.01 -10.37
CA SER A 476 -8.21 44.38 -9.06
C SER A 476 -7.84 42.90 -9.19
N VAL A 477 -8.56 42.16 -10.05
CA VAL A 477 -8.28 40.76 -10.37
C VAL A 477 -6.89 40.59 -11.00
N ARG A 478 -6.57 41.43 -12.01
CA ARG A 478 -5.26 41.41 -12.67
C ARG A 478 -4.12 41.63 -11.69
N LEU A 479 -4.26 42.62 -10.81
CA LEU A 479 -3.26 42.95 -9.81
C LEU A 479 -3.08 41.82 -8.80
N ALA A 480 -4.16 41.24 -8.28
CA ALA A 480 -4.10 40.14 -7.32
C ALA A 480 -3.34 38.92 -7.88
N ILE A 481 -3.66 38.52 -9.12
CA ILE A 481 -2.97 37.40 -9.80
C ILE A 481 -1.52 37.78 -10.11
N SER A 482 -1.27 39.01 -10.58
CA SER A 482 0.09 39.46 -10.91
C SER A 482 1.00 39.50 -9.67
N HIS A 483 0.51 39.95 -8.52
CA HIS A 483 1.25 39.93 -7.27
C HIS A 483 1.57 38.51 -6.80
N TYR A 484 0.61 37.59 -6.93
CA TYR A 484 0.82 36.18 -6.61
C TYR A 484 1.91 35.53 -7.47
N LEU A 485 1.83 35.70 -8.80
CA LEU A 485 2.83 35.17 -9.73
C LEU A 485 4.19 35.84 -9.57
N HIS A 486 4.21 37.13 -9.21
CA HIS A 486 5.46 37.84 -8.90
C HIS A 486 6.19 37.20 -7.72
N ARG A 487 5.46 36.84 -6.65
CA ARG A 487 6.05 36.13 -5.49
C ARG A 487 6.63 34.79 -5.91
N LEU A 488 5.90 34.00 -6.71
CA LEU A 488 6.41 32.73 -7.23
C LEU A 488 7.68 32.90 -8.09
N TRP A 489 7.77 33.97 -8.87
CA TRP A 489 8.98 34.30 -9.61
C TRP A 489 10.15 34.69 -8.69
N GLN A 490 9.90 35.48 -7.64
CA GLN A 490 10.92 35.80 -6.62
C GLN A 490 11.43 34.54 -5.90
N ASP A 491 10.54 33.57 -5.66
CA ASP A 491 10.86 32.26 -5.09
C ASP A 491 11.54 31.30 -6.08
N LYS A 492 11.84 31.77 -7.30
CA LYS A 492 12.47 31.01 -8.40
C LYS A 492 11.64 29.81 -8.87
N ALA A 493 10.32 29.86 -8.69
CA ALA A 493 9.40 28.86 -9.22
C ALA A 493 9.21 28.97 -10.74
N LEU A 494 9.36 30.20 -11.25
CA LEU A 494 9.18 30.55 -12.66
C LEU A 494 10.53 30.88 -13.32
N THR A 495 10.69 30.55 -14.60
CA THR A 495 11.86 30.87 -15.42
C THR A 495 11.71 32.24 -16.06
N GLY A 496 12.80 32.99 -16.19
CA GLY A 496 12.83 34.27 -16.89
C GLY A 496 13.71 35.27 -16.15
N ALA A 497 14.49 36.05 -16.87
CA ALA A 497 15.35 37.07 -16.27
C ALA A 497 14.53 38.27 -15.75
N THR A 498 13.37 38.50 -16.36
CA THR A 498 12.41 39.54 -15.97
C THR A 498 11.04 38.94 -15.68
N PRO A 499 10.19 39.59 -14.85
CA PRO A 499 8.82 39.13 -14.61
C PRO A 499 7.99 38.97 -15.89
N ALA A 500 8.22 39.82 -16.90
CA ALA A 500 7.50 39.81 -18.17
C ALA A 500 7.82 38.58 -19.05
N GLU A 501 9.01 37.99 -18.89
CA GLU A 501 9.36 36.71 -19.52
C GLU A 501 8.78 35.51 -18.75
N ALA A 502 8.57 35.67 -17.44
CA ALA A 502 8.17 34.59 -16.54
C ALA A 502 6.65 34.36 -16.52
N TYR A 503 5.85 35.42 -16.58
CA TYR A 503 4.40 35.30 -16.59
C TYR A 503 3.71 36.48 -17.28
N PHE A 504 2.45 36.27 -17.66
CA PHE A 504 1.54 37.32 -18.09
C PHE A 504 0.13 37.10 -17.52
N VAL A 505 -0.58 38.21 -17.28
CA VAL A 505 -1.99 38.21 -16.89
C VAL A 505 -2.70 39.24 -17.77
N ARG A 506 -3.68 38.78 -18.55
CA ARG A 506 -4.48 39.63 -19.45
C ARG A 506 -5.94 39.57 -19.05
N VAL A 507 -6.58 40.73 -18.97
CA VAL A 507 -8.01 40.88 -18.67
C VAL A 507 -8.46 42.26 -19.09
N GLY A 508 -9.43 42.31 -20.00
CA GLY A 508 -10.03 43.56 -20.45
C GLY A 508 -10.92 43.40 -21.67
N LEU A 509 -11.75 44.42 -21.89
CA LEU A 509 -12.56 44.56 -23.10
C LEU A 509 -11.64 44.76 -24.31
N HIS A 510 -11.87 44.01 -25.38
CA HIS A 510 -11.03 43.94 -26.58
C HIS A 510 -9.61 43.36 -26.37
N GLU A 511 -9.28 42.86 -25.17
CA GLU A 511 -8.05 42.11 -24.92
C GLU A 511 -8.34 40.61 -24.77
N THR A 512 -9.22 40.25 -23.82
CA THR A 512 -9.64 38.87 -23.56
C THR A 512 -11.14 38.67 -23.69
N MET A 513 -11.92 39.75 -23.66
CA MET A 513 -13.39 39.74 -23.66
C MET A 513 -13.96 40.59 -24.79
N THR A 514 -15.10 40.17 -25.32
CA THR A 514 -15.95 40.95 -26.22
C THR A 514 -17.08 41.65 -25.44
N GLU A 515 -17.78 42.60 -26.07
CA GLU A 515 -18.99 43.20 -25.45
C GLU A 515 -20.06 42.16 -25.16
N GLU A 516 -20.18 41.13 -26.01
CA GLU A 516 -21.09 40.00 -25.77
C GLU A 516 -20.71 39.22 -24.51
N ASP A 517 -19.41 38.98 -24.27
CA ASP A 517 -18.96 38.32 -23.04
C ASP A 517 -19.35 39.12 -21.79
N VAL A 518 -19.17 40.44 -21.83
CA VAL A 518 -19.51 41.33 -20.71
C VAL A 518 -21.02 41.36 -20.48
N ASN A 519 -21.82 41.46 -21.54
CA ASN A 519 -23.29 41.45 -21.48
C ASN A 519 -23.84 40.11 -20.98
N ASN A 520 -23.17 39.01 -21.30
CA ASN A 520 -23.48 37.68 -20.77
C ASN A 520 -22.92 37.44 -19.36
N GLY A 521 -22.32 38.46 -18.72
CA GLY A 521 -21.79 38.38 -17.36
C GLY A 521 -20.53 37.52 -17.21
N ARG A 522 -19.79 37.26 -18.31
CA ARG A 522 -18.56 36.46 -18.29
C ARG A 522 -17.35 37.37 -18.15
N MET A 523 -16.43 36.99 -17.26
CA MET A 523 -15.11 37.61 -17.13
C MET A 523 -14.04 36.58 -17.55
N LEU A 524 -13.33 36.85 -18.65
CA LEU A 524 -12.28 35.97 -19.18
C LEU A 524 -10.89 36.49 -18.82
N VAL A 525 -10.14 35.71 -18.03
CA VAL A 525 -8.78 36.04 -17.61
C VAL A 525 -7.81 35.05 -18.26
N SER A 526 -6.83 35.56 -18.99
CA SER A 526 -5.77 34.73 -19.59
C SER A 526 -4.49 34.84 -18.77
N ILE A 527 -4.02 33.70 -18.26
CA ILE A 527 -2.83 33.59 -17.43
C ILE A 527 -1.82 32.68 -18.13
N GLY A 528 -0.59 33.14 -18.29
CA GLY A 528 0.53 32.31 -18.73
C GLY A 528 1.68 32.37 -17.73
N LEU A 529 2.35 31.25 -17.52
CA LEU A 529 3.51 31.14 -16.63
C LEU A 529 4.54 30.16 -17.21
N ALA A 530 5.82 30.49 -17.06
CA ALA A 530 6.93 29.69 -17.54
C ALA A 530 7.55 28.89 -16.36
N ALA A 531 7.19 27.62 -16.25
CA ALA A 531 7.65 26.76 -15.15
C ALA A 531 9.09 26.25 -15.36
N VAL A 532 9.85 26.15 -14.26
CA VAL A 532 11.20 25.55 -14.27
C VAL A 532 11.12 24.05 -14.54
N ARG A 533 11.89 23.57 -15.53
CA ARG A 533 12.04 22.14 -15.83
C ARG A 533 13.27 21.57 -15.11
N PRO A 534 13.18 20.36 -14.52
CA PRO A 534 14.33 19.73 -13.89
C PRO A 534 15.36 19.26 -14.92
N ALA A 535 16.65 19.36 -14.58
CA ALA A 535 17.72 18.73 -15.33
C ALA A 535 17.75 17.22 -15.05
N GLU A 536 17.32 16.41 -16.01
CA GLU A 536 17.26 14.94 -15.88
C GLU A 536 18.58 14.26 -16.31
N PHE A 537 19.29 14.86 -17.25
CA PHE A 537 20.53 14.32 -17.81
C PHE A 537 21.65 15.35 -17.65
N ILE A 538 22.80 14.90 -17.16
CA ILE A 538 24.04 15.68 -17.11
C ILE A 538 25.06 14.91 -17.93
N VAL A 539 25.49 15.48 -19.05
CA VAL A 539 26.49 14.88 -19.95
C VAL A 539 27.81 15.60 -19.75
N LEU A 540 28.82 14.88 -19.23
CA LEU A 540 30.17 15.41 -19.09
C LEU A 540 30.95 15.11 -20.37
N GLN A 541 31.30 16.17 -21.11
CA GLN A 541 32.20 16.07 -22.26
C GLN A 541 33.60 16.41 -21.80
N LEU A 542 34.46 15.39 -21.70
CA LEU A 542 35.84 15.53 -21.29
C LEU A 542 36.72 15.59 -22.54
N THR A 543 37.50 16.66 -22.69
CA THR A 543 38.52 16.80 -23.73
C THR A 543 39.88 17.00 -23.08
N GLN A 544 40.92 16.43 -23.69
CA GLN A 544 42.31 16.72 -23.36
C GLN A 544 42.90 17.82 -24.25
N ASP A 545 42.22 18.17 -25.33
CA ASP A 545 42.64 19.24 -26.23
C ASP A 545 42.24 20.60 -25.65
N MET A 546 43.23 21.30 -25.11
CA MET A 546 43.07 22.63 -24.52
C MET A 546 43.06 23.75 -25.56
N GLY A 547 43.27 23.44 -26.86
CA GLY A 547 43.33 24.41 -27.95
C GLY A 547 41.99 24.67 -28.65
N ALA A 548 40.94 23.89 -28.35
CA ALA A 548 39.62 24.03 -28.94
C ALA A 548 38.61 24.59 -27.92
N THR A 549 38.47 25.92 -27.91
CA THR A 549 37.33 26.64 -27.30
C THR A 549 36.65 27.51 -28.32
#